data_AF-A0A3R9QFK9-F1
#
_entry.id   AF-A0A3R9QFK9-F1
#
_cell.length_a   1.000
_cell.length_b   1.000
_cell.length_c   1.000
_cell.angle_alpha   90.00
_cell.angle_beta   90.00
_cell.angle_gamma   90.00
#
_symmetry.space_group_name_H-M   'P 1'
#
loop_
_entity.id
_entity.type
_entity.pdbx_description
1 polymer ?
#
loop_
_entity_poly.entity_id
_entity_poly.type
_entity_poly.pdbx_seq_one_letter_code
_entity_poly.pdbx_strand_id
1 'polypeptide(L)'
;MGVKYSAQESQELIQAMTNNLRVANEVTDRLSSGCDHLISSLDSGELTGAAYTAGKGLFIEIIIPSIKKLQAAIDDIQLELTSYKHADAQVSGYGDLDLDQLKELKKLREEQLAIVEAQIQASENWLNQITDLFSLNWGKAFSEKTILYNTKFQIESGIQDLDDKIEKLEFFVSQVSQYFNDSLEVLGLAIKGATQLSKIIVDSDGNYYADGLDMSWVQKMKDVKIESTKYDSSKKAKDLHKEYQKILDKLENGKELSDKEFQILESYVYHHPQIQFPQLVTEKLKSEATNRANPEKLKEKVEKIKNSNGDLNKKAELIVKTYEDYLFYNNQEAFEEYWRKRKELTKDKDWKDVDSKIKDTIEDNLNVELKKSGIDIKEVSNNLANDILSIHEGDMKQRNYLINEGRKVWKSPGDDIMINSADLTQVSIDLTDFVNLVNTGKPLDLKSRNYNDELEFSLWSRKWEGNLRDDYLGNYLFGYVAKGYLGMEDEQIKNYAGLAQLASDKDGVKFFKNKSNGNFGDNEGDASAIQDGIDSYEENNK
;
A
#
# COMPACT_ATOMS: atom_id res chain seq x y z
N MET A 1 -13.33 -4.92 26.12
CA MET A 1 -12.35 -5.00 27.22
C MET A 1 -11.04 -4.46 26.65
N GLY A 2 -10.40 -3.51 27.34
CA GLY A 2 -9.15 -2.91 26.87
C GLY A 2 -7.96 -3.87 26.92
N VAL A 3 -6.86 -3.46 26.28
CA VAL A 3 -5.60 -4.21 26.23
C VAL A 3 -4.95 -4.24 27.61
N LYS A 4 -4.59 -5.44 28.09
CA LYS A 4 -3.85 -5.67 29.32
C LYS A 4 -2.67 -6.59 29.07
N TYR A 5 -1.57 -6.30 29.73
CA TYR A 5 -0.35 -7.09 29.68
C TYR A 5 0.12 -7.39 31.09
N SER A 6 0.52 -8.64 31.34
CA SER A 6 1.24 -9.02 32.56
C SER A 6 2.54 -9.74 32.19
N ALA A 7 3.64 -9.25 32.73
CA ALA A 7 4.95 -9.87 32.54
C ALA A 7 4.99 -11.31 33.10
N GLN A 8 4.24 -11.57 34.17
CA GLN A 8 4.14 -12.91 34.74
C GLN A 8 3.37 -13.86 33.81
N GLU A 9 2.17 -13.46 33.37
CA GLU A 9 1.35 -14.29 32.48
C GLU A 9 2.07 -14.56 31.15
N SER A 10 2.81 -13.59 30.63
CA SER A 10 3.62 -13.75 29.43
C SER A 10 4.76 -14.77 29.61
N GLN A 11 5.47 -14.73 30.75
CA GLN A 11 6.48 -15.73 31.10
C GLN A 11 5.88 -17.14 31.22
N GLU A 12 4.71 -17.25 31.85
CA GLU A 12 3.99 -18.52 31.99
C GLU A 12 3.56 -19.08 30.62
N LEU A 13 3.05 -18.23 29.72
CA LEU A 13 2.74 -18.59 28.34
C LEU A 13 3.97 -19.10 27.60
N ILE A 14 5.08 -18.36 27.66
CA ILE A 14 6.35 -18.73 27.01
C ILE A 14 6.81 -20.11 27.48
N GLN A 15 6.76 -20.36 28.79
CA GLN A 15 7.19 -21.62 29.38
C GLN A 15 6.27 -22.78 28.98
N ALA A 16 4.95 -22.55 29.02
CA ALA A 16 3.94 -23.54 28.63
C ALA A 16 4.07 -23.91 27.14
N MET A 17 4.16 -22.91 26.25
CA MET A 17 4.33 -23.15 24.82
C MET A 17 5.65 -23.85 24.50
N THR A 18 6.76 -23.46 25.13
CA THR A 18 8.05 -24.13 24.94
C THR A 18 7.98 -25.61 25.32
N ASN A 19 7.31 -25.93 26.43
CA ASN A 19 7.11 -27.32 26.86
C ASN A 19 6.19 -28.10 25.91
N ASN A 20 5.09 -27.48 25.48
CA ASN A 20 4.12 -28.09 24.57
C ASN A 20 4.73 -28.36 23.20
N LEU A 21 5.54 -27.44 22.66
CA LEU A 21 6.25 -27.62 21.39
C LEU A 21 7.24 -28.78 21.45
N ARG A 22 7.98 -28.94 22.57
CA ARG A 22 8.86 -30.10 22.76
C ARG A 22 8.09 -31.42 22.68
N VAL A 23 6.93 -31.48 23.33
CA VAL A 23 6.06 -32.68 23.30
C VAL A 23 5.47 -32.89 21.91
N ALA A 24 5.00 -31.82 21.26
CA ALA A 24 4.42 -31.87 19.92
C ALA A 24 5.42 -32.42 18.90
N ASN A 25 6.65 -31.90 18.90
CA ASN A 25 7.76 -32.39 18.06
C ASN A 25 8.03 -33.88 18.29
N GLU A 26 8.15 -34.32 19.55
CA GLU A 26 8.37 -35.74 19.86
C GLU A 26 7.23 -36.63 19.34
N VAL A 27 5.99 -36.20 19.51
CA VAL A 27 4.82 -36.95 19.04
C VAL A 27 4.79 -37.01 17.51
N THR A 28 5.02 -35.88 16.81
CA THR A 28 4.99 -35.86 15.35
C THR A 28 6.14 -36.63 14.73
N ASP A 29 7.34 -36.60 15.32
CA ASP A 29 8.49 -37.36 14.84
C ASP A 29 8.27 -38.86 14.99
N ARG A 30 7.67 -39.28 16.10
CA ARG A 30 7.28 -40.68 16.32
C ARG A 30 6.17 -41.12 15.37
N LEU A 31 5.18 -40.27 15.11
CA LEU A 31 4.13 -40.55 14.13
C LEU A 31 4.71 -40.67 12.72
N SER A 32 5.59 -39.76 12.32
CA SER A 32 6.27 -39.80 11.02
C SER A 32 7.10 -41.08 10.88
N SER A 33 7.97 -41.36 11.86
CA SER A 33 8.83 -42.56 11.84
C SER A 33 8.01 -43.86 11.84
N GLY A 34 6.89 -43.90 12.59
CA GLY A 34 5.97 -45.03 12.60
C GLY A 34 5.29 -45.23 11.24
N CYS A 35 4.89 -44.14 10.57
CA CYS A 35 4.35 -44.19 9.21
C CYS A 35 5.39 -44.70 8.22
N ASP A 36 6.62 -44.18 8.27
CA ASP A 36 7.70 -44.61 7.37
C ASP A 36 8.01 -46.10 7.54
N HIS A 37 8.05 -46.59 8.79
CA HIS A 37 8.22 -48.02 9.07
C HIS A 37 7.05 -48.87 8.53
N LEU A 38 5.81 -48.41 8.71
CA LEU A 38 4.63 -49.09 8.20
C LEU A 38 4.65 -49.19 6.66
N ILE A 39 4.94 -48.08 5.96
CA ILE A 39 5.03 -48.06 4.50
C ILE A 39 6.15 -48.98 4.01
N SER A 40 7.32 -48.92 4.64
CA SER A 40 8.45 -49.82 4.32
C SER A 40 8.09 -51.31 4.48
N SER A 41 7.35 -51.66 5.55
CA SER A 41 6.89 -53.04 5.80
C SER A 41 5.83 -53.51 4.79
N LEU A 42 5.04 -52.59 4.25
CA LEU A 42 4.08 -52.88 3.18
C LEU A 42 4.79 -53.01 1.82
N ASP A 43 5.85 -52.22 1.59
CA ASP A 43 6.66 -52.25 0.36
C ASP A 43 7.57 -53.47 0.27
N SER A 44 8.00 -54.03 1.41
CA SER A 44 8.81 -55.25 1.44
C SER A 44 8.05 -56.50 0.96
N GLY A 45 6.72 -56.44 0.90
CA GLY A 45 5.85 -57.57 0.57
C GLY A 45 5.66 -58.55 1.73
N GLU A 46 6.09 -58.22 2.95
CA GLU A 46 5.82 -59.02 4.15
C GLU A 46 4.33 -58.99 4.55
N LEU A 47 3.64 -57.87 4.25
CA LEU A 47 2.22 -57.68 4.49
C LEU A 47 1.50 -57.47 3.14
N THR A 48 0.67 -58.44 2.74
CA THR A 48 0.00 -58.46 1.42
C THR A 48 -1.48 -58.75 1.53
N GLY A 49 -2.26 -58.26 0.57
CA GLY A 49 -3.72 -58.40 0.53
C GLY A 49 -4.43 -57.05 0.42
N ALA A 50 -5.70 -57.08 0.02
CA ALA A 50 -6.43 -55.87 -0.33
C ALA A 50 -6.56 -54.87 0.84
N ALA A 51 -6.78 -55.36 2.08
CA ALA A 51 -6.82 -54.52 3.28
C ALA A 51 -5.49 -53.77 3.55
N TYR A 52 -4.35 -54.43 3.29
CA TYR A 52 -3.04 -53.80 3.43
C TYR A 52 -2.80 -52.75 2.34
N THR A 53 -3.23 -53.00 1.10
CA THR A 53 -3.19 -52.01 0.00
C THR A 53 -4.05 -50.79 0.31
N ALA A 54 -5.24 -50.99 0.87
CA ALA A 54 -6.16 -49.92 1.28
C ALA A 54 -5.58 -49.04 2.38
N GLY A 55 -5.06 -49.68 3.43
CA GLY A 55 -4.39 -49.01 4.53
C GLY A 55 -3.19 -48.20 4.02
N LYS A 56 -2.40 -48.78 3.11
CA LYS A 56 -1.30 -48.06 2.45
C LYS A 56 -1.77 -46.79 1.75
N GLY A 57 -2.86 -46.86 0.99
CA GLY A 57 -3.47 -45.70 0.32
C GLY A 57 -3.89 -44.60 1.30
N LEU A 58 -4.64 -44.96 2.35
CA LEU A 58 -5.05 -44.04 3.41
C LEU A 58 -3.85 -43.32 4.06
N PHE A 59 -2.76 -44.05 4.31
CA PHE A 59 -1.56 -43.45 4.90
C PHE A 59 -0.82 -42.53 3.92
N ILE A 60 -0.60 -42.95 2.68
CA ILE A 60 0.15 -42.17 1.69
C ILE A 60 -0.59 -40.92 1.24
N GLU A 61 -1.90 -41.01 1.02
CA GLU A 61 -2.67 -39.93 0.41
C GLU A 61 -3.23 -38.93 1.42
N ILE A 62 -3.43 -39.36 2.67
CA ILE A 62 -4.11 -38.57 3.71
C ILE A 62 -3.23 -38.40 4.94
N ILE A 63 -2.88 -39.49 5.65
CA ILE A 63 -2.27 -39.38 6.99
C ILE A 63 -0.86 -38.77 6.94
N ILE A 64 0.02 -39.26 6.07
CA ILE A 64 1.41 -38.78 5.95
C ILE A 64 1.44 -37.30 5.54
N PRO A 65 0.73 -36.85 4.48
CA PRO A 65 0.66 -35.43 4.15
C PRO A 65 0.14 -34.55 5.31
N SER A 66 -0.86 -35.03 6.06
CA SER A 66 -1.39 -34.31 7.23
C SER A 66 -0.38 -34.21 8.37
N ILE A 67 0.39 -35.27 8.65
CA ILE A 67 1.49 -35.24 9.64
C ILE A 67 2.56 -34.24 9.22
N LYS A 68 2.98 -34.26 7.95
CA LYS A 68 3.98 -33.31 7.43
C LYS A 68 3.51 -31.86 7.53
N LYS A 69 2.23 -31.61 7.25
CA LYS A 69 1.64 -30.28 7.40
C LYS A 69 1.56 -29.84 8.86
N LEU A 70 1.24 -30.77 9.77
CA LEU A 70 1.28 -30.53 11.22
C LEU A 70 2.69 -30.22 11.73
N GLN A 71 3.72 -30.93 11.25
CA GLN A 71 5.13 -30.63 11.56
C GLN A 71 5.49 -29.21 11.12
N ALA A 72 5.14 -28.82 9.89
CA ALA A 72 5.39 -27.46 9.42
C ALA A 72 4.70 -26.38 10.28
N ALA A 73 3.50 -26.64 10.79
CA ALA A 73 2.81 -25.72 11.70
C ALA A 73 3.47 -25.67 13.10
N ILE A 74 4.01 -26.79 13.60
CA ILE A 74 4.76 -26.82 14.86
C ILE A 74 6.08 -26.05 14.73
N ASP A 75 6.80 -26.23 13.62
CA ASP A 75 8.03 -25.50 13.30
C ASP A 75 7.77 -23.99 13.23
N ASP A 76 6.65 -23.61 12.61
CA ASP A 76 6.22 -22.23 12.50
C ASP A 76 5.86 -21.61 13.86
N ILE A 77 5.06 -22.27 14.70
CA ILE A 77 4.79 -21.83 16.08
C ILE A 77 6.09 -21.69 16.87
N GLN A 78 7.09 -22.55 16.66
CA GLN A 78 8.37 -22.42 17.33
C GLN A 78 9.14 -21.16 16.89
N LEU A 79 9.11 -20.84 15.60
CA LEU A 79 9.69 -19.61 15.05
C LEU A 79 8.97 -18.38 15.61
N GLU A 80 7.65 -18.37 15.58
CA GLU A 80 6.84 -17.25 16.05
C GLU A 80 6.88 -17.09 17.58
N LEU A 81 7.04 -18.17 18.34
CA LEU A 81 7.29 -18.08 19.79
C LEU A 81 8.63 -17.40 20.08
N THR A 82 9.62 -17.54 19.20
CA THR A 82 10.88 -16.80 19.30
C THR A 82 10.63 -15.31 19.04
N SER A 83 9.83 -14.97 18.03
CA SER A 83 9.38 -13.59 17.76
C SER A 83 8.60 -13.00 18.94
N TYR A 84 7.68 -13.77 19.55
CA TYR A 84 6.94 -13.39 20.76
C TYR A 84 7.89 -13.07 21.91
N LYS A 85 8.90 -13.91 22.19
CA LYS A 85 9.91 -13.65 23.23
C LYS A 85 10.66 -12.34 23.00
N HIS A 86 10.97 -12.01 21.74
CA HIS A 86 11.61 -10.74 21.40
C HIS A 86 10.70 -9.53 21.64
N ALA A 87 9.42 -9.64 21.30
CA ALA A 87 8.42 -8.62 21.58
C ALA A 87 8.20 -8.44 23.09
N ASP A 88 8.03 -9.54 23.83
CA ASP A 88 7.90 -9.57 25.30
C ASP A 88 9.04 -8.85 26.00
N ALA A 89 10.29 -9.10 25.58
CA ALA A 89 11.47 -8.45 26.15
C ALA A 89 11.45 -6.92 26.06
N GLN A 90 10.63 -6.33 25.18
CA GLN A 90 10.49 -4.86 25.09
C GLN A 90 9.55 -4.27 26.15
N VAL A 91 8.61 -5.07 26.66
CA VAL A 91 7.53 -4.62 27.55
C VAL A 91 7.62 -5.21 28.95
N SER A 92 8.24 -6.39 29.12
CA SER A 92 8.29 -7.12 30.40
C SER A 92 8.98 -6.37 31.53
N GLY A 93 9.92 -5.46 31.22
CA GLY A 93 10.56 -4.60 32.21
C GLY A 93 9.61 -3.64 32.94
N TYR A 94 8.41 -3.41 32.42
CA TYR A 94 7.42 -2.53 33.04
C TYR A 94 6.44 -3.24 33.99
N GLY A 95 6.46 -4.57 34.06
CA GLY A 95 5.51 -5.34 34.88
C GLY A 95 4.12 -5.40 34.24
N ASP A 96 3.08 -5.10 35.03
CA ASP A 96 1.70 -5.13 34.55
C ASP A 96 1.30 -3.78 33.95
N LEU A 97 0.69 -3.82 32.77
CA LEU A 97 0.25 -2.64 32.04
C LEU A 97 -1.22 -2.78 31.63
N ASP A 98 -1.99 -1.70 31.82
CA ASP A 98 -3.38 -1.59 31.37
C ASP A 98 -3.48 -0.35 30.48
N LEU A 99 -3.74 -0.55 29.18
CA LEU A 99 -3.67 0.50 28.18
C LEU A 99 -4.67 1.63 28.46
N ASP A 100 -5.89 1.28 28.88
CA ASP A 100 -6.94 2.26 29.17
C ASP A 100 -6.52 3.14 30.36
N GLN A 101 -5.96 2.52 31.41
CA GLN A 101 -5.45 3.25 32.58
C GLN A 101 -4.27 4.15 32.24
N LEU A 102 -3.34 3.68 31.39
CA LEU A 102 -2.20 4.48 30.95
C LEU A 102 -2.65 5.70 30.15
N LYS A 103 -3.59 5.53 29.21
CA LYS A 103 -4.17 6.62 28.40
C LYS A 103 -4.93 7.63 29.27
N GLU A 104 -5.73 7.17 30.23
CA GLU A 104 -6.45 8.03 31.17
C GLU A 104 -5.48 8.83 32.08
N LEU A 105 -4.45 8.16 32.61
CA LEU A 105 -3.44 8.82 33.44
C LEU A 105 -2.61 9.83 32.64
N LYS A 106 -2.26 9.52 31.38
CA LYS A 106 -1.57 10.45 30.49
C LYS A 106 -2.40 11.71 30.28
N LYS A 107 -3.68 11.56 29.95
CA LYS A 107 -4.61 12.69 29.77
C LYS A 107 -4.67 13.58 31.01
N LEU A 108 -4.78 12.98 32.20
CA LEU A 108 -4.77 13.72 33.47
C LEU A 108 -3.46 14.51 33.68
N ARG A 109 -2.31 13.95 33.29
CA ARG A 109 -1.00 14.64 33.37
C ARG A 109 -0.89 15.79 32.37
N GLU A 110 -1.41 15.63 31.16
CA GLU A 110 -1.46 16.71 30.15
C GLU A 110 -2.34 17.88 30.63
N GLU A 111 -3.48 17.58 31.27
CA GLU A 111 -4.33 18.60 31.90
C GLU A 111 -3.60 19.32 33.05
N GLN A 112 -2.85 18.59 33.89
CA GLN A 112 -2.00 19.18 34.93
C GLN A 112 -0.91 20.09 34.35
N LEU A 113 -0.27 19.65 33.25
CA LEU A 113 0.75 20.44 32.55
C LEU A 113 0.18 21.78 32.09
N ALA A 114 -0.98 21.77 31.43
CA ALA A 114 -1.65 23.00 30.96
C ALA A 114 -1.96 23.97 32.10
N ILE A 115 -2.38 23.46 33.27
CA ILE A 115 -2.61 24.29 34.46
C ILE A 115 -1.31 24.91 34.96
N VAL A 116 -0.23 24.13 35.05
CA VAL A 116 1.10 24.63 35.50
C VAL A 116 1.65 25.66 34.52
N GLU A 117 1.50 25.45 33.22
CA GLU A 117 1.91 26.41 32.18
C GLU A 117 1.14 27.73 32.27
N ALA A 118 -0.18 27.67 32.47
CA ALA A 118 -0.99 28.86 32.68
C ALA A 118 -0.56 29.64 33.94
N GLN A 119 -0.18 28.95 35.02
CA GLN A 119 0.34 29.58 36.23
C GLN A 119 1.72 30.22 36.01
N ILE A 120 2.61 29.56 35.28
CA ILE A 120 3.91 30.13 34.87
C ILE A 120 3.68 31.40 34.06
N GLN A 121 2.79 31.38 33.06
CA GLN A 121 2.49 32.53 32.22
C GLN A 121 1.89 33.70 33.02
N ALA A 122 0.97 33.41 33.95
CA ALA A 122 0.40 34.42 34.83
C ALA A 122 1.46 35.06 35.74
N SER A 123 2.38 34.24 36.28
CA SER A 123 3.52 34.71 37.09
C SER A 123 4.47 35.61 36.28
N GLU A 124 4.77 35.24 35.03
CA GLU A 124 5.64 36.02 34.14
C GLU A 124 5.00 37.34 33.71
N ASN A 125 3.70 37.32 33.39
CA ASN A 125 2.95 38.55 33.10
C ASN A 125 2.91 39.49 34.30
N TRP A 126 2.73 38.97 35.52
CA TRP A 126 2.79 39.77 36.74
C TRP A 126 4.17 40.40 36.96
N LEU A 127 5.25 39.61 36.85
CA LEU A 127 6.63 40.11 36.98
C LEU A 127 6.94 41.23 35.98
N ASN A 128 6.45 41.10 34.74
CA ASN A 128 6.63 42.12 33.69
C ASN A 128 5.84 43.42 33.93
N GLN A 129 4.87 43.42 34.85
CA GLN A 129 4.01 44.58 35.17
C GLN A 129 4.47 45.36 36.42
N ILE A 130 5.47 44.86 37.17
CA ILE A 130 5.97 45.53 38.39
C ILE A 130 6.90 46.68 38.00
N THR A 131 6.43 47.92 38.20
CA THR A 131 7.20 49.16 37.92
C THR A 131 7.90 49.76 39.14
N ASP A 132 7.63 49.25 40.35
CA ASP A 132 8.13 49.81 41.61
C ASP A 132 8.96 48.78 42.40
N LEU A 133 10.25 49.08 42.58
CA LEU A 133 11.26 48.17 43.17
C LEU A 133 11.14 47.98 44.69
N PHE A 134 10.39 48.85 45.39
CA PHE A 134 10.43 48.94 46.85
C PHE A 134 9.27 48.23 47.60
N SER A 135 8.29 47.64 46.89
CA SER A 135 7.18 46.90 47.52
C SER A 135 7.31 45.37 47.36
N LEU A 136 7.80 44.71 48.42
CA LEU A 136 7.55 43.29 48.80
C LEU A 136 8.19 42.10 48.02
N ASN A 137 8.77 41.21 48.84
CA ASN A 137 8.81 39.74 48.79
C ASN A 137 9.32 38.96 47.55
N TRP A 138 10.39 39.45 46.91
CA TRP A 138 11.12 38.76 45.85
C TRP A 138 11.50 37.30 46.15
N GLY A 139 11.88 36.99 47.39
CA GLY A 139 12.29 35.63 47.79
C GLY A 139 11.17 34.57 47.65
N LYS A 140 9.91 34.97 47.84
CA LYS A 140 8.74 34.09 47.66
C LYS A 140 8.38 33.92 46.18
N ALA A 141 8.47 34.98 45.38
CA ALA A 141 8.20 34.92 43.94
C ALA A 141 9.23 34.07 43.17
N PHE A 142 10.52 34.18 43.51
CA PHE A 142 11.58 33.36 42.88
C PHE A 142 11.52 31.88 43.29
N SER A 143 11.12 31.58 44.54
CA SER A 143 10.94 30.20 44.99
C SER A 143 9.72 29.53 44.35
N GLU A 144 8.60 30.24 44.24
CA GLU A 144 7.39 29.77 43.54
C GLU A 144 7.66 29.49 42.05
N LYS A 145 8.41 30.36 41.35
CA LYS A 145 8.82 30.12 39.96
C LYS A 145 9.67 28.83 39.83
N THR A 146 10.64 28.64 40.71
CA THR A 146 11.50 27.44 40.70
C THR A 146 10.69 26.16 40.93
N ILE A 147 9.72 26.19 41.85
CA ILE A 147 8.83 25.06 42.14
C ILE A 147 7.94 24.74 40.92
N LEU A 148 7.37 25.76 40.26
CA LEU A 148 6.52 25.57 39.07
C LEU A 148 7.29 24.98 37.90
N TYR A 149 8.50 25.47 37.61
CA TYR A 149 9.34 24.93 36.54
C TYR A 149 9.82 23.50 36.83
N ASN A 150 10.18 23.19 38.09
CA ASN A 150 10.50 21.82 38.49
C ASN A 150 9.27 20.90 38.38
N THR A 151 8.08 21.40 38.76
CA THR A 151 6.82 20.65 38.63
C THR A 151 6.48 20.39 37.17
N LYS A 152 6.63 21.40 36.30
CA LYS A 152 6.51 21.26 34.85
C LYS A 152 7.42 20.15 34.31
N PHE A 153 8.71 20.21 34.64
CA PHE A 153 9.69 19.20 34.21
C PHE A 153 9.32 17.78 34.68
N GLN A 154 8.84 17.64 35.93
CA GLN A 154 8.40 16.34 36.46
C GLN A 154 7.13 15.82 35.78
N ILE A 155 6.18 16.71 35.45
CA ILE A 155 4.98 16.34 34.70
C ILE A 155 5.34 15.94 33.27
N GLU A 156 6.18 16.73 32.57
CA GLU A 156 6.66 16.42 31.21
C GLU A 156 7.39 15.08 31.18
N SER A 157 8.31 14.83 32.13
CA SER A 157 9.00 13.55 32.25
C SER A 157 8.03 12.39 32.55
N GLY A 158 6.98 12.64 33.34
CA GLY A 158 5.94 11.65 33.63
C GLY A 158 5.06 11.34 32.42
N ILE A 159 4.70 12.35 31.62
CA ILE A 159 3.98 12.17 30.35
C ILE A 159 4.84 11.35 29.39
N GLN A 160 6.14 11.65 29.29
CA GLN A 160 7.06 10.92 28.43
C GLN A 160 7.18 9.43 28.83
N ASP A 161 7.26 9.11 30.13
CA ASP A 161 7.27 7.72 30.60
C ASP A 161 5.95 6.98 30.28
N LEU A 162 4.82 7.67 30.37
CA LEU A 162 3.51 7.11 29.98
C LEU A 162 3.43 6.89 28.46
N ASP A 163 3.92 7.84 27.66
CA ASP A 163 4.02 7.70 26.20
C ASP A 163 4.88 6.50 25.81
N ASP A 164 6.05 6.35 26.41
CA ASP A 164 6.96 5.24 26.13
C ASP A 164 6.31 3.88 26.47
N LYS A 165 5.54 3.80 27.57
CA LYS A 165 4.81 2.59 27.96
C LYS A 165 3.65 2.27 27.01
N ILE A 166 2.87 3.29 26.64
CA ILE A 166 1.75 3.15 25.69
C ILE A 166 2.29 2.68 24.34
N GLU A 167 3.29 3.37 23.78
CA GLU A 167 3.88 3.04 22.47
C GLU A 167 4.42 1.61 22.45
N LYS A 168 5.13 1.19 23.50
CA LYS A 168 5.67 -0.18 23.57
C LYS A 168 4.59 -1.24 23.74
N LEU A 169 3.54 -0.97 24.52
CA LEU A 169 2.43 -1.89 24.71
C LEU A 169 1.61 -2.04 23.42
N GLU A 170 1.26 -0.93 22.78
CA GLU A 170 0.54 -0.93 21.51
C GLU A 170 1.35 -1.65 20.42
N PHE A 171 2.66 -1.37 20.35
CA PHE A 171 3.55 -2.06 19.42
C PHE A 171 3.62 -3.55 19.74
N PHE A 172 3.78 -3.95 21.01
CA PHE A 172 3.74 -5.36 21.42
C PHE A 172 2.47 -6.06 20.93
N VAL A 173 1.29 -5.47 21.18
CA VAL A 173 0.01 -6.01 20.72
C VAL A 173 -0.03 -6.17 19.20
N SER A 174 0.47 -5.17 18.46
CA SER A 174 0.53 -5.26 16.99
C SER A 174 1.38 -6.41 16.50
N GLN A 175 2.49 -6.71 17.18
CA GLN A 175 3.38 -7.80 16.78
C GLN A 175 2.74 -9.15 17.12
N VAL A 176 2.23 -9.32 18.34
CA VAL A 176 1.74 -10.64 18.80
C VAL A 176 0.40 -11.05 18.20
N SER A 177 -0.40 -10.10 17.74
CA SER A 177 -1.68 -10.39 17.06
C SER A 177 -1.50 -11.04 15.68
N GLN A 178 -0.29 -11.01 15.13
CA GLN A 178 0.04 -11.63 13.84
C GLN A 178 0.46 -13.09 13.97
N TYR A 179 0.80 -13.56 15.18
CA TYR A 179 1.38 -14.88 15.39
C TYR A 179 0.33 -15.98 15.54
N PHE A 180 0.70 -17.18 15.16
CA PHE A 180 0.10 -18.49 15.40
C PHE A 180 -1.23 -18.78 14.69
N ASN A 181 -1.87 -17.80 14.06
CA ASN A 181 -3.25 -17.93 13.57
C ASN A 181 -3.43 -19.09 12.57
N ASP A 182 -2.61 -19.13 11.53
CA ASP A 182 -2.61 -20.15 10.48
C ASP A 182 -2.14 -21.52 11.01
N SER A 183 -1.10 -21.54 11.83
CA SER A 183 -0.59 -22.76 12.46
C SER A 183 -1.64 -23.37 13.40
N LEU A 184 -2.36 -22.57 14.17
CA LEU A 184 -3.47 -23.02 15.01
C LEU A 184 -4.65 -23.54 14.18
N GLU A 185 -4.92 -22.97 13.00
CA GLU A 185 -5.89 -23.54 12.05
C GLU A 185 -5.46 -24.94 11.60
N VAL A 186 -4.19 -25.14 11.23
CA VAL A 186 -3.65 -26.46 10.87
C VAL A 186 -3.79 -27.45 12.04
N LEU A 187 -3.47 -27.04 13.26
CA LEU A 187 -3.63 -27.88 14.46
C LEU A 187 -5.10 -28.26 14.68
N GLY A 188 -6.03 -27.30 14.54
CA GLY A 188 -7.47 -27.55 14.63
C GLY A 188 -7.97 -28.53 13.57
N LEU A 189 -7.50 -28.38 12.32
CA LEU A 189 -7.78 -29.31 11.22
C LEU A 189 -7.19 -30.70 11.48
N ALA A 190 -6.00 -30.80 12.09
CA ALA A 190 -5.39 -32.08 12.45
C ALA A 190 -6.19 -32.81 13.53
N ILE A 191 -6.70 -32.10 14.55
CA ILE A 191 -7.59 -32.68 15.58
C ILE A 191 -8.90 -33.17 14.94
N LYS A 192 -9.50 -32.36 14.06
CA LYS A 192 -10.68 -32.77 13.29
C LYS A 192 -10.38 -34.02 12.47
N GLY A 193 -9.24 -34.03 11.76
CA GLY A 193 -8.80 -35.15 10.94
C GLY A 193 -8.63 -36.43 11.76
N ALA A 194 -7.90 -36.39 12.87
CA ALA A 194 -7.72 -37.53 13.77
C ALA A 194 -9.08 -38.09 14.27
N THR A 195 -10.01 -37.20 14.63
CA THR A 195 -11.36 -37.58 15.06
C THR A 195 -12.15 -38.30 13.96
N GLN A 196 -12.07 -37.81 12.72
CA GLN A 196 -12.75 -38.44 11.59
C GLN A 196 -12.10 -39.78 11.21
N LEU A 197 -10.76 -39.81 11.14
CA LEU A 197 -10.00 -41.02 10.82
C LEU A 197 -10.26 -42.15 11.83
N SER A 198 -10.47 -41.82 13.11
CA SER A 198 -10.81 -42.82 14.16
C SER A 198 -12.13 -43.57 13.91
N LYS A 199 -12.99 -43.05 13.03
CA LYS A 199 -14.31 -43.61 12.71
C LYS A 199 -14.32 -44.35 11.37
N ILE A 200 -13.21 -44.35 10.64
CA ILE A 200 -13.13 -45.07 9.36
C ILE A 200 -13.27 -46.56 9.62
N ILE A 201 -14.15 -47.19 8.84
CA ILE A 201 -14.34 -48.63 8.84
C ILE A 201 -13.64 -49.19 7.60
N VAL A 202 -12.86 -50.24 7.80
CA VAL A 202 -12.22 -51.01 6.73
C VAL A 202 -12.90 -52.37 6.66
N ASP A 203 -13.38 -52.75 5.48
CA ASP A 203 -13.99 -54.08 5.28
C ASP A 203 -12.93 -55.17 5.03
N SER A 204 -13.40 -56.41 4.90
CA SER A 204 -12.56 -57.58 4.59
C SER A 204 -11.94 -57.54 3.18
N ASP A 205 -12.49 -56.73 2.28
CA ASP A 205 -12.04 -56.57 0.90
C ASP A 205 -11.03 -55.42 0.75
N GLY A 206 -10.71 -54.72 1.83
CA GLY A 206 -9.80 -53.58 1.81
C GLY A 206 -10.40 -52.34 1.16
N ASN A 207 -11.68 -52.08 1.37
CA ASN A 207 -12.25 -50.77 1.13
C ASN A 207 -12.33 -50.02 2.45
N TYR A 208 -11.90 -48.77 2.47
CA TYR A 208 -12.15 -47.87 3.59
C TYR A 208 -13.35 -46.99 3.27
N TYR A 209 -14.35 -47.02 4.15
CA TYR A 209 -15.58 -46.26 3.96
C TYR A 209 -15.54 -45.01 4.83
N ALA A 210 -15.65 -43.87 4.17
CA ALA A 210 -15.86 -42.57 4.81
C ALA A 210 -17.33 -42.13 4.74
N ASP A 211 -18.26 -43.04 4.44
CA ASP A 211 -19.68 -42.71 4.26
C ASP A 211 -20.25 -42.05 5.53
N GLY A 212 -20.66 -40.79 5.38
CA GLY A 212 -21.15 -39.95 6.48
C GLY A 212 -20.07 -39.24 7.30
N LEU A 213 -18.77 -39.45 7.01
CA LEU A 213 -17.66 -38.70 7.61
C LEU A 213 -17.34 -37.46 6.78
N ASP A 214 -17.05 -36.36 7.48
CA ASP A 214 -16.63 -35.12 6.83
C ASP A 214 -15.12 -35.17 6.56
N MET A 215 -14.72 -35.41 5.31
CA MET A 215 -13.33 -35.40 4.86
C MET A 215 -12.87 -34.06 4.24
N SER A 216 -13.70 -33.02 4.30
CA SER A 216 -13.35 -31.68 3.75
C SER A 216 -12.10 -31.07 4.40
N TRP A 217 -11.77 -31.51 5.62
CA TRP A 217 -10.58 -31.08 6.33
C TRP A 217 -9.28 -31.41 5.58
N VAL A 218 -9.24 -32.49 4.79
CA VAL A 218 -8.04 -32.87 4.03
C VAL A 218 -7.69 -31.79 3.02
N GLN A 219 -8.69 -31.30 2.28
CA GLN A 219 -8.47 -30.24 1.29
C GLN A 219 -8.17 -28.91 1.99
N LYS A 220 -8.95 -28.55 3.03
CA LYS A 220 -8.69 -27.35 3.83
C LYS A 220 -7.25 -27.32 4.38
N MET A 221 -6.76 -28.45 4.90
CA MET A 221 -5.40 -28.55 5.44
C MET A 221 -4.33 -28.37 4.36
N LYS A 222 -4.60 -28.76 3.10
CA LYS A 222 -3.72 -28.47 1.97
C LYS A 222 -3.75 -26.99 1.58
N ASP A 223 -4.92 -26.36 1.68
CA ASP A 223 -5.16 -24.98 1.25
C ASP A 223 -4.63 -23.94 2.25
N VAL A 224 -4.54 -24.25 3.55
CA VAL A 224 -3.93 -23.35 4.54
C VAL A 224 -2.47 -23.10 4.18
N LYS A 225 -2.12 -21.85 3.92
CA LYS A 225 -0.73 -21.42 3.75
C LYS A 225 -0.17 -21.08 5.12
N ILE A 226 1.03 -21.58 5.40
CA ILE A 226 1.76 -21.28 6.64
C ILE A 226 2.75 -20.17 6.30
N GLU A 227 2.60 -19.01 6.94
CA GLU A 227 3.36 -17.79 6.70
C GLU A 227 4.00 -17.29 8.00
N SER A 228 5.28 -17.61 8.19
CA SER A 228 6.01 -17.24 9.39
C SER A 228 6.20 -15.74 9.55
N THR A 229 5.71 -15.18 10.66
CA THR A 229 5.96 -13.77 10.99
C THR A 229 7.14 -13.61 11.94
N LYS A 230 8.06 -12.70 11.60
CA LYS A 230 9.20 -12.35 12.46
C LYS A 230 8.96 -11.03 13.16
N TYR A 231 9.43 -10.93 14.41
CA TYR A 231 9.45 -9.67 15.13
C TYR A 231 10.25 -8.61 14.35
N ASP A 232 9.59 -7.54 13.94
CA ASP A 232 10.22 -6.44 13.20
C ASP A 232 10.64 -5.33 14.16
N SER A 233 11.91 -5.34 14.56
CA SER A 233 12.47 -4.29 15.42
C SER A 233 12.84 -3.00 14.68
N SER A 234 12.58 -2.92 13.36
CA SER A 234 13.02 -1.81 12.53
C SER A 234 12.38 -0.50 12.95
N LYS A 235 13.12 0.60 12.77
CA LYS A 235 12.58 1.94 13.00
C LYS A 235 11.38 2.22 12.07
N LYS A 236 11.43 1.74 10.82
CA LYS A 236 10.34 1.92 9.86
C LYS A 236 9.03 1.31 10.36
N ALA A 237 9.06 0.09 10.88
CA ALA A 237 7.85 -0.58 11.40
C ALA A 237 7.28 0.16 12.62
N LYS A 238 8.14 0.60 13.54
CA LYS A 238 7.72 1.38 14.72
C LYS A 238 7.13 2.74 14.34
N ASP A 239 7.78 3.46 13.42
CA ASP A 239 7.31 4.76 12.94
C ASP A 239 5.95 4.59 12.22
N LEU A 240 5.78 3.55 11.39
CA LEU A 240 4.51 3.25 10.74
C LEU A 240 3.40 2.91 11.75
N HIS A 241 3.70 2.08 12.75
CA HIS A 241 2.75 1.76 13.82
C HIS A 241 2.33 3.01 14.59
N LYS A 242 3.28 3.89 14.91
CA LYS A 242 3.01 5.16 15.59
C LYS A 242 2.09 6.08 14.78
N GLU A 243 2.30 6.17 13.47
CA GLU A 243 1.39 6.92 12.60
C GLU A 243 0.00 6.27 12.53
N TYR A 244 -0.07 4.93 12.46
CA TYR A 244 -1.34 4.21 12.56
C TYR A 244 -2.09 4.51 13.87
N GLN A 245 -1.42 4.53 15.02
CA GLN A 245 -2.07 4.84 16.31
C GLN A 245 -2.62 6.26 16.34
N LYS A 246 -1.88 7.25 15.82
CA LYS A 246 -2.40 8.63 15.68
C LYS A 246 -3.64 8.68 14.80
N ILE A 247 -3.66 7.90 13.72
CA ILE A 247 -4.80 7.80 12.81
C ILE A 247 -5.99 7.15 13.53
N LEU A 248 -5.76 6.09 14.28
CA LEU A 248 -6.80 5.41 15.07
C LEU A 248 -7.39 6.36 16.10
N ASP A 249 -6.58 7.04 16.91
CA ASP A 249 -7.03 8.05 17.87
C ASP A 249 -7.84 9.15 17.17
N LYS A 250 -7.42 9.59 15.98
CA LYS A 250 -8.12 10.59 15.18
C LYS A 250 -9.50 10.11 14.74
N LEU A 251 -9.59 8.86 14.28
CA LEU A 251 -10.85 8.22 13.89
C LEU A 251 -11.79 8.05 15.09
N GLU A 252 -11.28 7.59 16.24
CA GLU A 252 -12.06 7.43 17.47
C GLU A 252 -12.65 8.75 17.96
N ASN A 253 -11.95 9.85 17.71
CA ASN A 253 -12.41 11.21 17.98
C ASN A 253 -13.35 11.79 16.90
N GLY A 254 -13.75 11.00 15.90
CA GLY A 254 -14.68 11.39 14.84
C GLY A 254 -14.13 12.42 13.85
N LYS A 255 -12.80 12.55 13.74
CA LYS A 255 -12.14 13.48 12.83
C LYS A 255 -11.88 12.82 11.47
N GLU A 256 -12.01 13.59 10.39
CA GLU A 256 -11.74 13.10 9.03
C GLU A 256 -10.25 12.88 8.77
N LEU A 257 -9.93 11.83 8.02
CA LEU A 257 -8.58 11.57 7.54
C LEU A 257 -8.31 12.34 6.24
N SER A 258 -7.12 12.91 6.13
CA SER A 258 -6.55 13.36 4.87
C SER A 258 -6.19 12.17 3.98
N ASP A 259 -6.02 12.40 2.68
CA ASP A 259 -5.61 11.35 1.74
C ASP A 259 -4.30 10.67 2.13
N LYS A 260 -3.34 11.44 2.69
CA LYS A 260 -2.07 10.89 3.14
C LYS A 260 -2.22 10.00 4.38
N GLU A 261 -3.04 10.42 5.35
CA GLU A 261 -3.35 9.60 6.53
C GLU A 261 -4.09 8.33 6.12
N PHE A 262 -5.00 8.40 5.15
CA PHE A 262 -5.68 7.23 4.62
C PHE A 262 -4.71 6.26 3.93
N GLN A 263 -3.76 6.75 3.13
CA GLN A 263 -2.72 5.91 2.52
C GLN A 263 -1.84 5.21 3.56
N ILE A 264 -1.51 5.88 4.66
CA ILE A 264 -0.77 5.27 5.78
C ILE A 264 -1.61 4.16 6.43
N LEU A 265 -2.91 4.41 6.64
CA LEU A 265 -3.84 3.40 7.17
C LEU A 265 -3.89 2.15 6.27
N GLU A 266 -4.03 2.34 4.96
CA GLU A 266 -4.02 1.25 3.98
C GLU A 266 -2.70 0.50 3.97
N SER A 267 -1.57 1.19 3.94
CA SER A 267 -0.24 0.58 4.00
C SER A 267 -0.06 -0.24 5.27
N TYR A 268 -0.52 0.26 6.43
CA TYR A 268 -0.45 -0.48 7.68
C TYR A 268 -1.31 -1.75 7.63
N VAL A 269 -2.55 -1.66 7.14
CA VAL A 269 -3.44 -2.84 7.02
C VAL A 269 -2.88 -3.87 6.04
N TYR A 270 -2.32 -3.42 4.91
CA TYR A 270 -1.71 -4.27 3.90
C TYR A 270 -0.51 -5.05 4.45
N HIS A 271 0.32 -4.44 5.30
CA HIS A 271 1.47 -5.10 5.92
C HIS A 271 1.13 -6.02 7.09
N HIS A 272 -0.10 -5.94 7.60
CA HIS A 272 -0.54 -6.67 8.78
C HIS A 272 -1.85 -7.43 8.52
N PRO A 273 -1.93 -8.29 7.49
CA PRO A 273 -3.17 -8.94 7.07
C PRO A 273 -3.72 -9.92 8.12
N GLN A 274 -2.87 -10.40 9.03
CA GLN A 274 -3.24 -11.32 10.12
C GLN A 274 -3.88 -10.61 11.32
N ILE A 275 -3.81 -9.27 11.39
CA ILE A 275 -4.37 -8.50 12.51
C ILE A 275 -5.87 -8.34 12.32
N GLN A 276 -6.64 -8.62 13.37
CA GLN A 276 -8.04 -8.21 13.44
C GLN A 276 -8.12 -6.72 13.80
N PHE A 277 -8.39 -5.87 12.82
CA PHE A 277 -8.52 -4.44 13.00
C PHE A 277 -9.82 -4.03 13.72
N PRO A 278 -9.83 -2.90 14.46
CA PRO A 278 -11.05 -2.32 15.01
C PRO A 278 -12.12 -2.09 13.93
N GLN A 279 -13.40 -2.27 14.30
CA GLN A 279 -14.51 -2.13 13.35
C GLN A 279 -14.49 -0.77 12.64
N LEU A 280 -14.21 0.31 13.37
CA LEU A 280 -14.08 1.66 12.81
C LEU A 280 -13.05 1.78 11.68
N VAL A 281 -11.90 1.09 11.80
CA VAL A 281 -10.87 1.04 10.76
C VAL A 281 -11.40 0.31 9.53
N THR A 282 -12.01 -0.87 9.72
CA THR A 282 -12.56 -1.66 8.60
C THR A 282 -13.70 -0.93 7.88
N GLU A 283 -14.56 -0.21 8.61
CA GLU A 283 -15.63 0.61 8.04
C GLU A 283 -15.08 1.83 7.29
N LYS A 284 -14.03 2.47 7.82
CA LYS A 284 -13.37 3.58 7.13
C LYS A 284 -12.73 3.14 5.82
N LEU A 285 -11.99 2.02 5.81
CA LEU A 285 -11.41 1.45 4.59
C LEU A 285 -12.48 1.15 3.55
N LYS A 286 -13.56 0.47 3.95
CA LYS A 286 -14.67 0.11 3.04
C LYS A 286 -15.40 1.32 2.47
N SER A 287 -15.72 2.30 3.31
CA SER A 287 -16.42 3.52 2.88
C SER A 287 -15.56 4.36 1.95
N GLU A 288 -14.26 4.48 2.22
CA GLU A 288 -13.34 5.22 1.37
C GLU A 288 -13.10 4.51 0.03
N ALA A 289 -12.93 3.19 0.02
CA ALA A 289 -12.86 2.41 -1.22
C ALA A 289 -14.10 2.62 -2.10
N THR A 290 -15.30 2.58 -1.48
CA THR A 290 -16.58 2.84 -2.18
C THR A 290 -16.63 4.25 -2.75
N ASN A 291 -16.19 5.26 -1.98
CA ASN A 291 -16.16 6.65 -2.42
C ASN A 291 -15.17 6.85 -3.57
N ARG A 292 -13.98 6.25 -3.49
CA ARG A 292 -12.95 6.40 -4.52
C ARG A 292 -13.30 5.67 -5.81
N ALA A 293 -14.03 4.56 -5.73
CA ALA A 293 -14.58 3.87 -6.90
C ALA A 293 -15.78 4.59 -7.56
N ASN A 294 -16.37 5.60 -6.90
CA ASN A 294 -17.59 6.25 -7.37
C ASN A 294 -17.29 7.40 -8.37
N PRO A 295 -17.88 7.41 -9.58
CA PRO A 295 -17.60 8.42 -10.60
C PRO A 295 -18.11 9.83 -10.25
N GLU A 296 -19.19 9.97 -9.47
CA GLU A 296 -19.67 11.27 -8.99
C GLU A 296 -18.71 11.87 -7.95
N LYS A 297 -18.14 11.01 -7.09
CA LYS A 297 -17.15 11.41 -6.08
C LYS A 297 -15.81 11.79 -6.72
N LEU A 298 -15.39 11.07 -7.76
CA LEU A 298 -14.28 11.46 -8.63
C LEU A 298 -14.49 12.90 -9.14
N LYS A 299 -15.62 13.18 -9.78
CA LYS A 299 -15.94 14.52 -10.31
C LYS A 299 -15.96 15.58 -9.21
N GLU A 300 -16.60 15.31 -8.08
CA GLU A 300 -16.66 16.24 -6.93
C GLU A 300 -15.24 16.60 -6.43
N LYS A 301 -14.37 15.60 -6.29
CA LYS A 301 -13.00 15.79 -5.81
C LYS A 301 -12.14 16.55 -6.81
N VAL A 302 -12.25 16.23 -8.10
CA VAL A 302 -11.56 16.94 -9.17
C VAL A 302 -11.98 18.41 -9.22
N GLU A 303 -13.28 18.72 -9.17
CA GLU A 303 -13.76 20.11 -9.15
C GLU A 303 -13.25 20.89 -7.93
N LYS A 304 -13.15 20.27 -6.76
CA LYS A 304 -12.51 20.89 -5.59
C LYS A 304 -11.03 21.20 -5.84
N ILE A 305 -10.30 20.30 -6.50
CA ILE A 305 -8.88 20.51 -6.84
C ILE A 305 -8.73 21.66 -7.84
N LYS A 306 -9.56 21.70 -8.90
CA LYS A 306 -9.53 22.79 -9.89
C LYS A 306 -9.69 24.16 -9.25
N ASN A 307 -10.66 24.28 -8.34
CA ASN A 307 -11.01 25.50 -7.62
C ASN A 307 -10.09 25.84 -6.44
N SER A 308 -9.15 24.95 -6.09
CA SER A 308 -8.21 25.21 -5.00
C SER A 308 -7.18 26.29 -5.38
N ASN A 309 -6.56 26.94 -4.39
CA ASN A 309 -5.40 27.78 -4.62
C ASN A 309 -4.13 26.93 -4.66
N GLY A 310 -3.22 27.19 -5.60
CA GLY A 310 -1.95 26.48 -5.64
C GLY A 310 -1.31 26.44 -7.02
N ASP A 311 -0.12 25.87 -7.05
CA ASP A 311 0.66 25.59 -8.26
C ASP A 311 -0.08 24.64 -9.20
N LEU A 312 -0.09 24.94 -10.50
CA LEU A 312 -0.84 24.17 -11.51
C LEU A 312 -0.30 22.76 -11.68
N ASN A 313 1.02 22.54 -11.57
CA ASN A 313 1.60 21.20 -11.62
C ASN A 313 1.17 20.37 -10.40
N LYS A 314 1.10 20.96 -9.20
CA LYS A 314 0.55 20.27 -8.02
C LYS A 314 -0.94 19.94 -8.18
N LYS A 315 -1.72 20.81 -8.83
CA LYS A 315 -3.12 20.50 -9.14
C LYS A 315 -3.21 19.34 -10.14
N ALA A 316 -2.41 19.37 -11.20
CA ALA A 316 -2.34 18.30 -12.18
C ALA A 316 -2.00 16.95 -11.53
N GLU A 317 -1.00 16.94 -10.65
CA GLU A 317 -0.59 15.77 -9.86
C GLU A 317 -1.75 15.19 -9.02
N LEU A 318 -2.52 16.06 -8.34
CA LEU A 318 -3.68 15.65 -7.54
C LEU A 318 -4.84 15.14 -8.41
N ILE A 319 -5.06 15.74 -9.58
CA ILE A 319 -6.08 15.27 -10.54
C ILE A 319 -5.71 13.88 -11.03
N VAL A 320 -4.48 13.68 -11.53
CA VAL A 320 -3.99 12.37 -11.98
C VAL A 320 -4.14 11.33 -10.87
N LYS A 321 -3.71 11.65 -9.65
CA LYS A 321 -3.86 10.72 -8.51
C LYS A 321 -5.32 10.38 -8.20
N THR A 322 -6.25 11.33 -8.37
CA THR A 322 -7.68 11.07 -8.14
C THR A 322 -8.24 10.11 -9.19
N TYR A 323 -7.82 10.22 -10.45
CA TYR A 323 -8.16 9.26 -11.51
C TYR A 323 -7.51 7.89 -11.29
N GLU A 324 -6.26 7.85 -10.83
CA GLU A 324 -5.59 6.60 -10.46
C GLU A 324 -6.32 5.86 -9.34
N ASP A 325 -6.72 6.57 -8.29
CA ASP A 325 -7.52 5.99 -7.22
C ASP A 325 -8.83 5.43 -7.79
N TYR A 326 -9.53 6.18 -8.64
CA TYR A 326 -10.76 5.68 -9.29
C TYR A 326 -10.54 4.38 -10.08
N LEU A 327 -9.47 4.30 -10.88
CA LEU A 327 -9.12 3.09 -11.63
C LEU A 327 -8.76 1.92 -10.69
N PHE A 328 -7.99 2.20 -9.64
CA PHE A 328 -7.55 1.20 -8.66
C PHE A 328 -8.73 0.61 -7.89
N TYR A 329 -9.56 1.42 -7.24
CA TYR A 329 -10.64 0.89 -6.38
C TYR A 329 -11.77 0.21 -7.16
N ASN A 330 -11.94 0.49 -8.44
CA ASN A 330 -12.83 -0.29 -9.30
C ASN A 330 -12.27 -1.67 -9.68
N ASN A 331 -10.96 -1.91 -9.46
CA ASN A 331 -10.24 -3.11 -9.86
C ASN A 331 -9.25 -3.58 -8.78
N GLN A 332 -9.53 -3.29 -7.50
CA GLN A 332 -8.55 -3.39 -6.43
C GLN A 332 -8.00 -4.81 -6.30
N GLU A 333 -8.89 -5.80 -6.21
CA GLU A 333 -8.53 -7.22 -6.09
C GLU A 333 -7.63 -7.68 -7.25
N ALA A 334 -7.92 -7.24 -8.48
CA ALA A 334 -7.16 -7.61 -9.67
C ALA A 334 -5.74 -7.03 -9.64
N PHE A 335 -5.60 -5.78 -9.21
CA PHE A 335 -4.30 -5.11 -9.09
C PHE A 335 -3.46 -5.66 -7.93
N GLU A 336 -4.08 -5.95 -6.80
CA GLU A 336 -3.41 -6.59 -5.65
C GLU A 336 -2.96 -8.02 -6.00
N GLU A 337 -3.79 -8.80 -6.70
CA GLU A 337 -3.40 -10.13 -7.16
C GLU A 337 -2.25 -10.07 -8.18
N TYR A 338 -2.32 -9.14 -9.15
CA TYR A 338 -1.25 -8.88 -10.10
C TYR A 338 0.07 -8.59 -9.38
N TRP A 339 0.03 -7.67 -8.41
CA TRP A 339 1.22 -7.28 -7.67
C TRP A 339 1.78 -8.40 -6.82
N ARG A 340 0.91 -9.16 -6.13
CA ARG A 340 1.30 -10.31 -5.34
C ARG A 340 2.05 -11.34 -6.19
N LYS A 341 1.52 -11.70 -7.36
CA LYS A 341 2.18 -12.62 -8.31
C LYS A 341 3.53 -12.07 -8.78
N ARG A 342 3.59 -10.77 -9.09
CA ARG A 342 4.83 -10.10 -9.52
C ARG A 342 5.89 -10.14 -8.41
N LYS A 343 5.57 -9.72 -7.19
CA LYS A 343 6.48 -9.75 -6.02
C LYS A 343 6.99 -11.16 -5.74
N GLU A 344 6.13 -12.18 -5.84
CA GLU A 344 6.51 -13.58 -5.64
C GLU A 344 7.58 -14.04 -6.64
N LEU A 345 7.46 -13.65 -7.90
CA LEU A 345 8.43 -13.99 -8.96
C LEU A 345 9.73 -13.17 -8.90
N THR A 346 9.69 -12.00 -8.25
CA THR A 346 10.83 -11.08 -8.11
C THR A 346 11.48 -11.12 -6.72
N LYS A 347 11.27 -12.20 -5.95
CA LYS A 347 11.94 -12.36 -4.64
C LYS A 347 13.47 -12.38 -4.77
N ASP A 348 13.98 -13.02 -5.82
CA ASP A 348 15.42 -13.26 -6.03
C ASP A 348 15.96 -12.70 -7.36
N LYS A 349 15.16 -11.94 -8.11
CA LYS A 349 15.53 -11.39 -9.43
C LYS A 349 14.72 -10.15 -9.80
N ASP A 350 15.21 -9.35 -10.73
CA ASP A 350 14.46 -8.21 -11.26
C ASP A 350 13.30 -8.66 -12.15
N TRP A 351 12.22 -7.86 -12.19
CA TRP A 351 11.08 -8.13 -13.08
C TRP A 351 11.50 -8.31 -14.54
N LYS A 352 12.48 -7.54 -15.03
CA LYS A 352 12.99 -7.65 -16.40
C LYS A 352 13.56 -9.04 -16.71
N ASP A 353 14.04 -9.78 -15.71
CA ASP A 353 14.67 -11.09 -15.83
C ASP A 353 13.68 -12.27 -15.68
N VAL A 354 12.40 -11.99 -15.39
CA VAL A 354 11.34 -13.01 -15.37
C VAL A 354 11.01 -13.47 -16.81
N ASP A 355 10.74 -14.77 -16.99
CA ASP A 355 10.39 -15.36 -18.29
C ASP A 355 9.21 -14.63 -18.95
N SER A 356 9.34 -14.33 -20.24
CA SER A 356 8.35 -13.52 -20.96
C SER A 356 6.97 -14.17 -21.02
N LYS A 357 6.88 -15.50 -21.15
CA LYS A 357 5.59 -16.20 -21.21
C LYS A 357 4.85 -16.12 -19.88
N ILE A 358 5.59 -16.13 -18.77
CA ILE A 358 5.01 -15.95 -17.43
C ILE A 358 4.49 -14.52 -17.28
N LYS A 359 5.24 -13.51 -17.72
CA LYS A 359 4.79 -12.10 -17.73
C LYS A 359 3.51 -11.94 -18.54
N ASP A 360 3.51 -12.46 -19.76
CA ASP A 360 2.35 -12.40 -20.66
C ASP A 360 1.11 -13.04 -20.02
N THR A 361 1.27 -14.20 -19.38
CA THR A 361 0.18 -14.87 -18.67
C THR A 361 -0.37 -14.03 -17.51
N ILE A 362 0.49 -13.34 -16.76
CA ILE A 362 0.05 -12.47 -15.65
C ILE A 362 -0.67 -11.23 -16.18
N GLU A 363 -0.14 -10.59 -17.22
CA GLU A 363 -0.76 -9.42 -17.87
C GLU A 363 -2.10 -9.77 -18.53
N ASP A 364 -2.21 -10.93 -19.18
CA ASP A 364 -3.44 -11.36 -19.83
C ASP A 364 -4.53 -11.71 -18.79
N ASN A 365 -4.15 -12.31 -17.66
CA ASN A 365 -5.10 -12.51 -16.54
C ASN A 365 -5.60 -11.17 -15.98
N LEU A 366 -4.70 -10.20 -15.77
CA LEU A 366 -5.10 -8.85 -15.35
C LEU A 366 -6.04 -8.22 -16.38
N ASN A 367 -5.73 -8.29 -17.68
CA ASN A 367 -6.59 -7.78 -18.74
C ASN A 367 -8.01 -8.35 -18.70
N VAL A 368 -8.16 -9.65 -18.43
CA VAL A 368 -9.46 -10.30 -18.29
C VAL A 368 -10.24 -9.73 -17.11
N GLU A 369 -9.59 -9.49 -15.97
CA GLU A 369 -10.23 -8.89 -14.80
C GLU A 369 -10.61 -7.42 -15.03
N LEU A 370 -9.71 -6.61 -15.61
CA LEU A 370 -9.99 -5.19 -15.89
C LEU A 370 -11.22 -5.00 -16.78
N LYS A 371 -11.42 -5.87 -17.77
CA LYS A 371 -12.61 -5.85 -18.65
C LYS A 371 -13.93 -6.05 -17.89
N LYS A 372 -13.92 -6.72 -16.73
CA LYS A 372 -15.13 -6.95 -15.94
C LYS A 372 -15.64 -5.68 -15.28
N SER A 373 -14.78 -4.68 -15.07
CA SER A 373 -15.19 -3.40 -14.48
C SER A 373 -16.11 -2.58 -15.41
N GLY A 374 -16.06 -2.83 -16.72
CA GLY A 374 -16.80 -2.05 -17.71
C GLY A 374 -16.32 -0.61 -17.85
N ILE A 375 -15.15 -0.27 -17.30
CA ILE A 375 -14.53 1.05 -17.47
C ILE A 375 -14.12 1.22 -18.93
N ASP A 376 -14.64 2.25 -19.59
CA ASP A 376 -14.11 2.75 -20.84
C ASP A 376 -12.86 3.58 -20.54
N ILE A 377 -11.69 2.97 -20.77
CA ILE A 377 -10.43 3.62 -20.40
C ILE A 377 -10.15 4.86 -21.26
N LYS A 378 -10.62 4.89 -22.50
CA LYS A 378 -10.46 6.05 -23.39
C LYS A 378 -11.31 7.22 -22.91
N GLU A 379 -12.55 6.97 -22.49
CA GLU A 379 -13.40 7.99 -21.88
C GLU A 379 -12.75 8.55 -20.61
N VAL A 380 -12.24 7.68 -19.73
CA VAL A 380 -11.52 8.09 -18.52
C VAL A 380 -10.29 8.94 -18.86
N SER A 381 -9.49 8.53 -19.85
CA SER A 381 -8.34 9.31 -20.32
C SER A 381 -8.77 10.68 -20.88
N ASN A 382 -9.81 10.74 -21.70
CA ASN A 382 -10.30 12.01 -22.24
C ASN A 382 -10.77 12.96 -21.13
N ASN A 383 -11.49 12.43 -20.14
CA ASN A 383 -11.93 13.21 -18.98
C ASN A 383 -10.75 13.75 -18.16
N LEU A 384 -9.75 12.90 -17.87
CA LEU A 384 -8.50 13.32 -17.24
C LEU A 384 -7.82 14.44 -18.04
N ALA A 385 -7.65 14.27 -19.35
CA ALA A 385 -6.99 15.26 -20.19
C ALA A 385 -7.74 16.60 -20.19
N ASN A 386 -9.07 16.56 -20.30
CA ASN A 386 -9.91 17.76 -20.24
C ASN A 386 -9.79 18.48 -18.89
N ASP A 387 -9.74 17.73 -17.78
CA ASP A 387 -9.57 18.31 -16.45
C ASP A 387 -8.20 18.98 -16.29
N ILE A 388 -7.14 18.36 -16.81
CA ILE A 388 -5.79 18.96 -16.85
C ILE A 388 -5.76 20.20 -17.73
N LEU A 389 -6.40 20.18 -18.90
CA LEU A 389 -6.49 21.36 -19.76
C LEU A 389 -7.26 22.50 -19.07
N SER A 390 -8.35 22.18 -18.36
CA SER A 390 -9.20 23.20 -17.72
C SER A 390 -8.47 24.04 -16.67
N ILE A 391 -7.55 23.44 -15.90
CA ILE A 391 -6.77 24.20 -14.92
C ILE A 391 -5.74 25.15 -15.55
N HIS A 392 -5.44 24.97 -16.83
CA HIS A 392 -4.53 25.82 -17.62
C HIS A 392 -5.29 26.74 -18.60
N GLU A 393 -6.62 26.81 -18.53
CA GLU A 393 -7.43 27.59 -19.50
C GLU A 393 -7.05 29.08 -19.54
N GLY A 394 -6.67 29.65 -18.39
CA GLY A 394 -6.16 31.03 -18.30
C GLY A 394 -4.90 31.25 -19.13
N ASP A 395 -3.90 30.39 -18.94
CA ASP A 395 -2.62 30.44 -19.66
C ASP A 395 -2.84 30.22 -21.17
N MET A 396 -3.71 29.26 -21.52
CA MET A 396 -4.07 28.97 -22.91
C MET A 396 -4.79 30.13 -23.60
N LYS A 397 -5.71 30.83 -22.92
CA LYS A 397 -6.40 32.02 -23.46
C LYS A 397 -5.42 33.17 -23.70
N GLN A 398 -4.51 33.41 -22.75
CA GLN A 398 -3.49 34.45 -22.88
C GLN A 398 -2.55 34.14 -24.05
N ARG A 399 -2.12 32.89 -24.21
CA ARG A 399 -1.34 32.45 -25.37
C ARG A 399 -2.09 32.65 -26.69
N ASN A 400 -3.32 32.16 -26.80
CA ASN A 400 -4.09 32.25 -28.04
C ASN A 400 -4.35 33.71 -28.44
N TYR A 401 -4.52 34.61 -27.48
CA TYR A 401 -4.55 36.05 -27.73
C TYR A 401 -3.23 36.55 -28.33
N LEU A 402 -2.09 36.22 -27.71
CA LEU A 402 -0.76 36.65 -28.20
C LEU A 402 -0.43 36.08 -29.60
N ILE A 403 -0.71 34.80 -29.85
CA ILE A 403 -0.53 34.18 -31.17
C ILE A 403 -1.40 34.88 -32.22
N ASN A 404 -2.67 35.16 -31.90
CA ASN A 404 -3.57 35.82 -32.84
C ASN A 404 -3.19 37.28 -33.09
N GLU A 405 -2.77 38.02 -32.07
CA GLU A 405 -2.23 39.38 -32.25
C GLU A 405 -0.93 39.37 -33.07
N GLY A 406 0.00 38.44 -32.78
CA GLY A 406 1.22 38.26 -33.57
C GLY A 406 0.94 37.90 -35.03
N ARG A 407 -0.03 37.00 -35.29
CA ARG A 407 -0.48 36.65 -36.65
C ARG A 407 -1.16 37.80 -37.39
N LYS A 408 -1.85 38.72 -36.69
CA LYS A 408 -2.41 39.94 -37.32
C LYS A 408 -1.33 40.91 -37.82
N VAL A 409 -0.17 40.90 -37.18
CA VAL A 409 0.99 41.71 -37.58
C VAL A 409 1.79 41.01 -38.70
N TRP A 410 1.75 39.69 -38.78
CA TRP A 410 2.50 38.89 -39.75
C TRP A 410 1.83 38.86 -41.14
N LYS A 411 2.50 39.42 -42.16
CA LYS A 411 2.14 39.25 -43.58
C LYS A 411 3.25 38.47 -44.31
N SER A 412 2.83 37.67 -45.30
CA SER A 412 3.55 36.74 -46.18
C SER A 412 5.08 36.95 -46.35
N PRO A 413 5.89 35.89 -46.59
CA PRO A 413 7.34 35.99 -46.70
C PRO A 413 7.79 37.05 -47.71
N GLY A 414 8.43 38.11 -47.21
CA GLY A 414 8.88 39.27 -47.98
C GLY A 414 8.83 40.60 -47.22
N ASP A 415 7.99 40.70 -46.18
CA ASP A 415 7.98 41.86 -45.28
C ASP A 415 8.92 41.60 -44.08
N ASP A 416 9.89 42.50 -43.91
CA ASP A 416 10.90 42.45 -42.84
C ASP A 416 10.23 42.79 -41.50
N ILE A 417 9.71 41.78 -40.81
CA ILE A 417 9.10 41.93 -39.48
C ILE A 417 9.98 41.16 -38.48
N MET A 418 10.66 41.91 -37.61
CA MET A 418 11.27 41.37 -36.40
C MET A 418 10.17 40.78 -35.50
N ILE A 419 10.24 39.47 -35.27
CA ILE A 419 9.43 38.79 -34.23
C ILE A 419 9.74 39.49 -32.91
N ASN A 420 8.72 40.02 -32.23
CA ASN A 420 8.90 40.78 -31.00
C ASN A 420 9.41 39.86 -29.89
N SER A 421 10.41 40.30 -29.12
CA SER A 421 11.10 39.44 -28.14
C SER A 421 10.16 38.88 -27.06
N ALA A 422 9.09 39.61 -26.73
CA ALA A 422 8.07 39.19 -25.76
C ALA A 422 7.30 37.93 -26.21
N ASP A 423 6.99 37.79 -27.50
CA ASP A 423 6.23 36.65 -28.04
C ASP A 423 7.08 35.36 -28.03
N LEU A 424 8.38 35.48 -28.33
CA LEU A 424 9.34 34.38 -28.20
C LEU A 424 9.55 33.96 -26.74
N THR A 425 9.47 34.92 -25.80
CA THR A 425 9.62 34.65 -24.37
C THR A 425 8.42 33.88 -23.83
N GLN A 426 7.19 34.23 -24.23
CA GLN A 426 5.98 33.52 -23.80
C GLN A 426 5.86 32.12 -24.41
N VAL A 427 6.13 31.95 -25.71
CA VAL A 427 6.16 30.61 -26.34
C VAL A 427 7.19 29.70 -25.67
N SER A 428 8.33 30.26 -25.24
CA SER A 428 9.34 29.52 -24.49
C SER A 428 8.87 29.14 -23.07
N ILE A 429 8.07 29.97 -22.41
CA ILE A 429 7.47 29.69 -21.10
C ILE A 429 6.41 28.59 -21.23
N ASP A 430 5.50 28.71 -22.20
CA ASP A 430 4.42 27.74 -22.41
C ASP A 430 4.97 26.33 -22.76
N LEU A 431 6.04 26.27 -23.56
CA LEU A 431 6.75 25.02 -23.83
C LEU A 431 7.42 24.45 -22.56
N THR A 432 7.94 25.32 -21.69
CA THR A 432 8.53 24.91 -20.41
C THR A 432 7.48 24.34 -19.47
N ASP A 433 6.30 24.95 -19.41
CA ASP A 433 5.18 24.48 -18.58
C ASP A 433 4.58 23.18 -19.11
N PHE A 434 4.41 23.05 -20.43
CA PHE A 434 4.03 21.78 -21.04
C PHE A 434 5.05 20.67 -20.75
N VAL A 435 6.35 20.96 -20.89
CA VAL A 435 7.42 20.02 -20.52
C VAL A 435 7.33 19.66 -19.03
N ASN A 436 6.97 20.60 -18.16
CA ASN A 436 6.76 20.32 -16.74
C ASN A 436 5.54 19.45 -16.42
N LEU A 437 4.62 19.25 -17.38
CA LEU A 437 3.51 18.31 -17.26
C LEU A 437 3.90 16.90 -17.73
N VAL A 438 4.64 16.78 -18.83
CA VAL A 438 4.82 15.51 -19.57
C VAL A 438 6.18 14.85 -19.40
N ASN A 439 7.18 15.54 -18.86
CA ASN A 439 8.54 14.99 -18.73
C ASN A 439 8.63 13.91 -17.63
N THR A 440 9.73 13.17 -17.58
CA THR A 440 9.92 12.09 -16.60
C THR A 440 9.73 12.57 -15.16
N GLY A 441 8.93 11.84 -14.38
CA GLY A 441 8.59 12.18 -13.00
C GLY A 441 7.63 13.37 -12.84
N LYS A 442 6.94 13.76 -13.91
CA LYS A 442 5.90 14.81 -13.93
C LYS A 442 4.49 14.19 -13.99
N PRO A 443 3.41 14.98 -13.78
CA PRO A 443 2.06 14.45 -13.64
C PRO A 443 1.60 13.54 -14.78
N LEU A 444 2.00 13.81 -16.02
CA LEU A 444 1.63 13.03 -17.21
C LEU A 444 2.69 12.02 -17.66
N ASP A 445 3.74 11.77 -16.86
CA ASP A 445 4.59 10.57 -17.03
C ASP A 445 3.89 9.33 -16.49
N LEU A 446 2.72 9.06 -17.07
CA LEU A 446 1.83 7.99 -16.64
C LEU A 446 2.46 6.61 -16.82
N LYS A 447 3.42 6.51 -17.73
CA LYS A 447 4.11 5.25 -18.04
C LYS A 447 4.93 4.75 -16.86
N SER A 448 5.71 5.65 -16.25
CA SER A 448 6.68 5.32 -15.20
C SER A 448 6.13 5.54 -13.78
N ARG A 449 4.99 6.22 -13.67
CA ARG A 449 4.34 6.54 -12.41
C ARG A 449 3.87 5.30 -11.66
N ASN A 450 4.45 5.06 -10.49
CA ASN A 450 3.96 4.05 -9.55
C ASN A 450 2.66 4.53 -8.91
N TYR A 451 1.70 3.63 -8.70
CA TYR A 451 0.44 3.97 -8.04
C TYR A 451 0.65 4.48 -6.60
N ASN A 452 1.50 3.80 -5.82
CA ASN A 452 1.98 4.21 -4.51
C ASN A 452 3.28 3.46 -4.14
N ASP A 453 3.82 3.71 -2.94
CA ASP A 453 5.05 3.09 -2.44
C ASP A 453 4.93 1.56 -2.22
N GLU A 454 3.72 1.03 -2.08
CA GLU A 454 3.47 -0.42 -1.92
C GLU A 454 3.35 -1.13 -3.26
N LEU A 455 2.71 -0.48 -4.22
CA LEU A 455 2.31 -0.97 -5.54
C LEU A 455 3.14 -0.25 -6.60
N GLU A 456 4.39 -0.71 -6.77
CA GLU A 456 5.39 -0.10 -7.65
C GLU A 456 5.18 -0.51 -9.12
N PHE A 457 4.03 -0.15 -9.64
CA PHE A 457 3.67 -0.25 -11.05
C PHE A 457 2.68 0.83 -11.47
N SER A 458 2.66 1.13 -12.76
CA SER A 458 1.69 2.05 -13.36
C SER A 458 0.39 1.34 -13.68
N LEU A 459 -0.73 1.96 -13.28
CA LEU A 459 -2.08 1.55 -13.70
C LEU A 459 -2.35 1.87 -15.17
N TRP A 460 -1.72 2.93 -15.70
CA TRP A 460 -1.88 3.39 -17.07
C TRP A 460 -1.11 2.55 -18.08
N SER A 461 -0.03 1.91 -17.65
CA SER A 461 0.80 1.05 -18.51
C SER A 461 0.27 -0.39 -18.64
N ARG A 462 -1.05 -0.58 -18.49
CA ARG A 462 -1.71 -1.89 -18.44
C ARG A 462 -2.57 -2.08 -19.68
N LYS A 463 -2.79 -3.35 -20.06
CA LYS A 463 -3.74 -3.70 -21.11
C LYS A 463 -5.17 -3.54 -20.57
N TRP A 464 -5.75 -2.35 -20.71
CA TRP A 464 -7.16 -2.13 -20.35
C TRP A 464 -8.12 -2.68 -21.42
N GLU A 465 -7.78 -2.50 -22.71
CA GLU A 465 -8.61 -2.95 -23.83
C GLU A 465 -7.77 -3.53 -24.97
N GLY A 466 -8.27 -4.61 -25.59
CA GLY A 466 -7.76 -5.14 -26.87
C GLY A 466 -6.23 -5.23 -27.02
N ASN A 467 -5.73 -4.67 -28.12
CA ASN A 467 -4.31 -4.61 -28.50
C ASN A 467 -3.61 -3.31 -28.03
N LEU A 468 -4.20 -2.56 -27.09
CA LEU A 468 -3.55 -1.36 -26.54
C LEU A 468 -2.25 -1.82 -25.84
N ARG A 469 -1.11 -1.50 -26.46
CA ARG A 469 0.23 -1.91 -25.99
C ARG A 469 0.65 -1.08 -24.78
N ASP A 470 1.61 -1.63 -24.03
CA ASP A 470 2.12 -1.21 -22.72
C ASP A 470 2.18 0.30 -22.41
N ASP A 471 2.44 1.17 -23.38
CA ASP A 471 2.55 2.63 -23.22
C ASP A 471 1.54 3.47 -24.02
N TYR A 472 0.57 2.81 -24.65
CA TYR A 472 -0.43 3.44 -25.49
C TYR A 472 -1.12 4.62 -24.78
N LEU A 473 -1.60 4.44 -23.53
CA LEU A 473 -2.36 5.49 -22.84
C LEU A 473 -1.51 6.71 -22.48
N GLY A 474 -0.22 6.52 -22.17
CA GLY A 474 0.71 7.63 -21.93
C GLY A 474 0.92 8.47 -23.19
N ASN A 475 1.18 7.81 -24.32
CA ASN A 475 1.37 8.46 -25.62
C ASN A 475 0.07 9.10 -26.15
N TYR A 476 -1.06 8.43 -25.95
CA TYR A 476 -2.39 8.94 -26.26
C TYR A 476 -2.71 10.23 -25.47
N LEU A 477 -2.50 10.20 -24.15
CA LEU A 477 -2.72 11.37 -23.30
C LEU A 477 -1.75 12.51 -23.62
N PHE A 478 -0.49 12.20 -23.95
CA PHE A 478 0.46 13.18 -24.47
C PHE A 478 -0.10 13.88 -25.71
N GLY A 479 -0.56 13.13 -26.72
CA GLY A 479 -1.12 13.70 -27.95
C GLY A 479 -2.34 14.57 -27.70
N TYR A 480 -3.28 14.08 -26.90
CA TYR A 480 -4.51 14.79 -26.55
C TYR A 480 -4.20 16.12 -25.83
N VAL A 481 -3.40 16.06 -24.77
CA VAL A 481 -3.04 17.25 -23.98
C VAL A 481 -2.16 18.18 -24.81
N ALA A 482 -1.21 17.69 -25.60
CA ALA A 482 -0.38 18.52 -26.46
C ALA A 482 -1.22 19.28 -27.49
N LYS A 483 -2.23 18.64 -28.09
CA LYS A 483 -3.09 19.30 -29.08
C LYS A 483 -3.89 20.43 -28.44
N GLY A 484 -4.54 20.18 -27.31
CA GLY A 484 -5.31 21.21 -26.60
C GLY A 484 -4.44 22.29 -25.96
N TYR A 485 -3.30 21.89 -25.40
CA TYR A 485 -2.41 22.78 -24.66
C TYR A 485 -1.52 23.60 -25.59
N LEU A 486 -1.00 23.08 -26.70
CA LEU A 486 -0.05 23.80 -27.55
C LEU A 486 -0.70 24.41 -28.79
N GLY A 487 -1.82 23.85 -29.27
CA GLY A 487 -2.47 24.30 -30.51
C GLY A 487 -1.58 24.19 -31.75
N MET A 488 -0.63 23.25 -31.74
CA MET A 488 0.32 23.00 -32.83
C MET A 488 -0.25 22.04 -33.88
N GLU A 489 0.38 22.01 -35.06
CA GLU A 489 0.11 21.01 -36.09
C GLU A 489 0.58 19.61 -35.62
N ASP A 490 -0.12 18.57 -36.06
CA ASP A 490 0.08 17.19 -35.60
C ASP A 490 1.52 16.71 -35.79
N GLU A 491 2.13 17.06 -36.92
CA GLU A 491 3.52 16.70 -37.24
C GLU A 491 4.51 17.36 -36.27
N GLN A 492 4.22 18.56 -35.79
CA GLN A 492 5.08 19.25 -34.82
C GLN A 492 5.01 18.55 -33.46
N ILE A 493 3.81 18.18 -33.01
CA ILE A 493 3.60 17.46 -31.75
C ILE A 493 4.40 16.14 -31.74
N LYS A 494 4.34 15.37 -32.83
CA LYS A 494 5.10 14.11 -32.96
C LYS A 494 6.62 14.32 -32.99
N ASN A 495 7.09 15.37 -33.67
CA ASN A 495 8.52 15.71 -33.67
C ASN A 495 8.99 16.15 -32.27
N TYR A 496 8.16 16.85 -31.50
CA TYR A 496 8.47 17.21 -30.11
C TYR A 496 8.57 15.99 -29.20
N ALA A 497 7.66 15.01 -29.34
CA ALA A 497 7.73 13.74 -28.62
C ALA A 497 9.06 13.01 -28.90
N GLY A 498 9.44 12.87 -30.17
CA GLY A 498 10.71 12.25 -30.55
C GLY A 498 11.95 12.99 -30.01
N LEU A 499 11.92 14.32 -29.94
CA LEU A 499 12.98 15.12 -29.33
C LEU A 499 13.06 14.95 -27.80
N ALA A 500 11.91 14.84 -27.13
CA ALA A 500 11.86 14.55 -25.70
C ALA A 500 12.42 13.15 -25.40
N GLN A 501 12.11 12.15 -26.23
CA GLN A 501 12.68 10.80 -26.11
C GLN A 501 14.21 10.80 -26.27
N LEU A 502 14.76 11.58 -27.22
CA LEU A 502 16.20 11.75 -27.37
C LEU A 502 16.85 12.37 -26.12
N ALA A 503 16.20 13.37 -25.51
CA ALA A 503 16.70 13.99 -24.29
C ALA A 503 16.69 13.04 -23.09
N SER A 504 15.68 12.17 -23.00
CA SER A 504 15.53 11.15 -21.97
C SER A 504 16.55 10.00 -22.15
N ASP A 505 16.55 9.34 -23.31
CA ASP A 505 17.38 8.16 -23.59
C ASP A 505 18.86 8.52 -23.77
N LYS A 506 19.15 9.78 -24.13
CA LYS A 506 20.48 10.26 -24.57
C LYS A 506 21.09 9.43 -25.71
N ASP A 507 20.25 8.74 -26.48
CA ASP A 507 20.64 7.86 -27.58
C ASP A 507 20.32 8.50 -28.93
N GLY A 508 21.28 9.26 -29.45
CA GLY A 508 21.19 9.89 -30.77
C GLY A 508 21.07 8.88 -31.91
N VAL A 509 21.64 7.69 -31.77
CA VAL A 509 21.64 6.66 -32.82
C VAL A 509 20.24 6.07 -32.95
N LYS A 510 19.61 5.74 -31.82
CA LYS A 510 18.21 5.27 -31.77
C LYS A 510 17.26 6.31 -32.36
N PHE A 511 17.41 7.58 -31.99
CA PHE A 511 16.60 8.68 -32.52
C PHE A 511 16.67 8.80 -34.06
N PHE A 512 17.88 8.88 -34.64
CA PHE A 512 18.01 9.02 -36.10
C PHE A 512 17.52 7.77 -36.84
N LYS A 513 17.74 6.57 -36.30
CA LYS A 513 17.22 5.32 -36.85
C LYS A 513 15.69 5.34 -36.90
N ASN A 514 15.05 5.67 -35.78
CA ASN A 514 13.59 5.75 -35.70
C ASN A 514 13.01 6.82 -36.62
N LYS A 515 13.65 8.00 -36.69
CA LYS A 515 13.25 9.08 -37.59
C LYS A 515 13.34 8.66 -39.06
N SER A 516 14.39 7.93 -39.45
CA SER A 516 14.55 7.40 -40.81
C SER A 516 13.51 6.33 -41.18
N ASN A 517 12.91 5.67 -40.18
CA ASN A 517 11.83 4.69 -40.35
C ASN A 517 10.43 5.33 -40.33
N GLY A 518 10.32 6.66 -40.29
CA GLY A 518 9.03 7.36 -40.24
C GLY A 518 8.41 7.48 -38.85
N ASN A 519 9.13 7.09 -37.78
CA ASN A 519 8.62 7.12 -36.40
C ASN A 519 8.94 8.44 -35.68
N PHE A 520 9.21 9.52 -36.41
CA PHE A 520 9.49 10.86 -35.84
C PHE A 520 10.65 10.96 -34.83
N GLY A 521 11.48 9.91 -34.73
CA GLY A 521 12.55 9.82 -33.74
C GLY A 521 12.19 9.06 -32.47
N ASP A 522 10.95 8.59 -32.36
CA ASP A 522 10.40 7.86 -31.21
C ASP A 522 10.26 6.35 -31.48
N ASN A 523 9.85 5.55 -30.49
CA ASN A 523 9.71 4.10 -30.69
C ASN A 523 8.57 3.78 -31.67
N GLU A 524 8.65 2.58 -32.27
CA GLU A 524 7.63 2.12 -33.21
C GLU A 524 6.27 1.95 -32.50
N GLY A 525 5.25 2.64 -33.00
CA GLY A 525 3.90 2.65 -32.42
C GLY A 525 3.54 3.92 -31.65
N ASP A 526 4.52 4.61 -31.06
CA ASP A 526 4.32 5.79 -30.22
C ASP A 526 3.65 6.92 -31.01
N ALA A 527 4.13 7.20 -32.22
CA ALA A 527 3.57 8.21 -33.11
C ALA A 527 2.11 7.93 -33.53
N SER A 528 1.68 6.66 -33.55
CA SER A 528 0.29 6.29 -33.82
C SER A 528 -0.59 6.55 -32.59
N ALA A 529 -0.15 6.12 -31.40
CA ALA A 529 -0.88 6.38 -30.17
C ALA A 529 -1.02 7.90 -29.90
N ILE A 530 0.02 8.69 -30.20
CA ILE A 530 -0.03 10.15 -30.15
C ILE A 530 -1.06 10.71 -31.13
N GLN A 531 -1.12 10.20 -32.37
CA GLN A 531 -2.13 10.64 -33.34
C GLN A 531 -3.55 10.30 -32.86
N ASP A 532 -3.76 9.09 -32.33
CA ASP A 532 -5.07 8.69 -31.81
C ASP A 532 -5.55 9.66 -30.70
N GLY A 533 -4.63 10.15 -29.86
CA GLY A 533 -4.91 11.16 -28.85
C GLY A 533 -5.26 12.54 -29.44
N ILE A 534 -4.53 12.96 -30.48
CA ILE A 534 -4.80 14.20 -31.22
C ILE A 534 -6.19 14.15 -31.86
N ASP A 535 -6.50 13.06 -32.57
CA ASP A 535 -7.78 12.85 -33.25
C ASP A 535 -8.94 12.90 -32.26
N SER A 536 -8.80 12.22 -31.12
CA SER A 536 -9.78 12.27 -30.03
C SER A 536 -10.00 13.66 -29.45
N TYR A 537 -8.94 14.49 -29.32
CA TYR A 537 -9.11 15.87 -28.89
C TYR A 537 -9.95 16.65 -29.91
N GLU A 538 -9.64 16.52 -31.19
CA GLU A 538 -10.36 17.22 -32.27
C GLU A 538 -11.83 16.76 -32.37
N GLU A 539 -12.11 15.47 -32.18
CA GLU A 539 -13.48 14.96 -32.18
C GLU A 539 -14.32 15.49 -31.01
N ASN A 540 -13.73 15.57 -29.81
CA ASN A 540 -14.43 16.05 -28.61
C ASN A 540 -14.62 17.57 -28.56
N ASN A 541 -13.89 18.35 -29.36
CA ASN A 541 -13.90 19.81 -29.37
C ASN A 541 -14.41 20.43 -30.68
N LYS A 542 -15.12 19.63 -31.51
CA LYS A 542 -15.75 20.06 -32.76
C LYS A 542 -17.07 20.81 -32.58
#